data_AF-A0A6G1EEA0-F1
#
_entry.id   AF-A0A6G1EEA0-F1
#
_cell.length_a   1.000
_cell.length_b   1.000
_cell.length_c   1.000
_cell.angle_alpha   90.00
_cell.angle_beta   90.00
_cell.angle_gamma   90.00
#
_symmetry.space_group_name_H-M   'P 1'
#
loop_
_entity.id
_entity.type
_entity.pdbx_description
1 polymer ?
#
loop_
_entity_poly.entity_id
_entity_poly.type
_entity_poly.pdbx_seq_one_letter_code
_entity_poly.pdbx_strand_id
1 'polypeptide(L)'
;MVHRVEELKSLVRMLPLWAASIMAIAAGSHNFTFAIQKARTMDRHLTPRFQIPPATMIIFTTLTMLVSLAIYDRVFVPVARRYTGRQSGITYFQCMGAGFAVAALGVLAGALVEAKRRAAAADHGLLDSPGAVVPVSVFWLVPQYALHGVGDALATVGHMEFLYDQSPESMRSSAAALFWVAGALGNYLGTVLVLVTVVQSASRGEWL
;
A
#
# COMPACT_ATOMS: atom_id res chain seq x y z
N MET A 1 -22.86 -34.15 -7.10
CA MET A 1 -23.10 -32.81 -7.69
C MET A 1 -23.43 -31.75 -6.65
N VAL A 2 -24.24 -32.03 -5.62
CA VAL A 2 -24.62 -31.05 -4.58
C VAL A 2 -23.40 -30.42 -3.87
N HIS A 3 -22.40 -31.23 -3.52
CA HIS A 3 -21.17 -30.76 -2.87
C HIS A 3 -20.40 -29.69 -3.67
N ARG A 4 -20.18 -29.93 -4.98
CA ARG A 4 -19.50 -28.98 -5.88
C ARG A 4 -20.25 -27.65 -6.03
N VAL A 5 -21.58 -27.70 -5.96
CA VAL A 5 -22.44 -26.50 -6.01
C VAL A 5 -22.34 -25.72 -4.70
N GLU A 6 -22.22 -26.39 -3.56
CA GLU A 6 -22.01 -25.74 -2.25
C GLU A 6 -20.64 -25.08 -2.14
N GLU A 7 -19.59 -25.75 -2.63
CA GLU A 7 -18.24 -25.18 -2.70
C GLU A 7 -18.22 -23.87 -3.52
N LEU A 8 -18.85 -23.89 -4.70
CA LEU A 8 -18.98 -22.69 -5.55
C LEU A 8 -19.82 -21.61 -4.88
N LYS A 9 -20.93 -21.97 -4.22
CA LYS A 9 -21.76 -21.01 -3.46
C LYS A 9 -20.96 -20.32 -2.36
N SER A 10 -20.01 -21.01 -1.71
CA SER A 10 -19.11 -20.40 -0.73
C SER A 10 -18.24 -19.32 -1.37
N LEU A 11 -17.60 -19.61 -2.51
CA LEU A 11 -16.83 -18.60 -3.24
C LEU A 11 -17.66 -17.40 -3.67
N VAL A 12 -18.86 -17.64 -4.21
CA VAL A 12 -19.77 -16.57 -4.67
C VAL A 12 -20.17 -15.65 -3.52
N ARG A 13 -20.34 -16.17 -2.30
CA ARG A 13 -20.66 -15.37 -1.11
C ARG A 13 -19.51 -14.44 -0.70
N MET A 14 -18.27 -14.73 -1.06
CA MET A 14 -17.13 -13.86 -0.78
C MET A 14 -16.94 -12.74 -1.80
N LEU A 15 -17.54 -12.85 -2.99
CA LEU A 15 -17.37 -11.88 -4.07
C LEU A 15 -17.68 -10.42 -3.68
N PRO A 16 -18.69 -10.10 -2.86
CA PRO A 16 -18.94 -8.71 -2.46
C PRO A 16 -17.78 -8.11 -1.65
N LEU A 17 -17.22 -8.86 -0.69
CA LEU A 17 -16.07 -8.39 0.10
C LEU A 17 -14.81 -8.33 -0.77
N TRP A 18 -14.62 -9.34 -1.61
CA TRP A 18 -13.54 -9.36 -2.60
C TRP A 18 -13.60 -8.14 -3.53
N ALA A 19 -14.78 -7.77 -4.03
CA ALA A 19 -14.97 -6.59 -4.86
C ALA A 19 -14.68 -5.29 -4.08
N ALA A 20 -15.05 -5.21 -2.80
CA ALA A 20 -14.70 -4.08 -1.96
C ALA A 20 -13.17 -3.92 -1.79
N SER A 21 -12.43 -5.04 -1.75
CA SER A 21 -10.95 -5.00 -1.69
C SER A 21 -10.32 -4.36 -2.93
N ILE A 22 -10.94 -4.48 -4.11
CA ILE A 22 -10.47 -3.84 -5.35
C ILE A 22 -10.39 -2.32 -5.18
N MET A 23 -11.39 -1.72 -4.54
CA MET A 23 -11.43 -0.28 -4.30
C MET A 23 -10.32 0.16 -3.34
N ALA A 24 -10.07 -0.62 -2.29
CA ALA A 24 -8.98 -0.36 -1.35
C ALA A 24 -7.60 -0.43 -2.03
N ILE A 25 -7.40 -1.41 -2.92
CA ILE A 25 -6.17 -1.54 -3.72
C ILE A 25 -6.04 -0.37 -4.70
N ALA A 26 -7.14 0.03 -5.37
CA ALA A 26 -7.14 1.15 -6.30
C ALA A 26 -6.75 2.47 -5.64
N ALA A 27 -7.18 2.71 -4.39
CA ALA A 27 -6.81 3.90 -3.63
C ALA A 27 -5.31 3.96 -3.27
N GLY A 28 -4.63 2.82 -3.21
CA GLY A 28 -3.20 2.73 -2.88
C GLY A 28 -2.27 2.59 -4.08
N SER A 29 -2.79 2.25 -5.27
CA SER A 29 -1.97 1.82 -6.41
C SER A 29 -0.98 2.87 -6.92
N HIS A 30 -1.31 4.15 -6.77
CA HIS A 30 -0.47 5.26 -7.21
C HIS A 30 0.58 5.70 -6.17
N ASN A 31 0.53 5.20 -4.93
CA ASN A 31 1.38 5.66 -3.84
C ASN A 31 2.88 5.49 -4.16
N PHE A 32 3.27 4.36 -4.73
CA PHE A 32 4.66 4.10 -5.12
C PHE A 32 5.12 5.02 -6.25
N THR A 33 4.29 5.19 -7.29
CA THR A 33 4.60 6.04 -8.43
C THR A 33 4.79 7.50 -8.00
N PHE A 34 3.84 8.04 -7.20
CA PHE A 34 3.96 9.41 -6.69
C PHE A 34 5.13 9.57 -5.72
N ALA A 35 5.42 8.58 -4.88
CA ALA A 35 6.59 8.62 -4.02
C ALA A 35 7.91 8.69 -4.83
N ILE A 36 8.01 7.97 -5.95
CA ILE A 36 9.16 8.05 -6.86
C ILE A 36 9.24 9.44 -7.51
N GLN A 37 8.11 10.02 -7.95
CA GLN A 37 8.11 11.38 -8.51
C GLN A 37 8.52 12.43 -7.48
N LYS A 38 8.05 12.32 -6.23
CA LYS A 38 8.52 13.17 -5.12
C LYS A 38 10.02 13.00 -4.88
N ALA A 39 10.52 11.75 -4.85
CA ALA A 39 11.94 11.48 -4.65
C ALA A 39 12.83 12.07 -5.77
N ARG A 40 12.33 12.19 -7.00
CA ARG A 40 13.09 12.78 -8.13
C ARG A 40 13.44 14.25 -7.91
N THR A 41 12.59 15.00 -7.22
CA THR A 41 12.76 16.45 -6.98
C THR A 41 13.38 16.76 -5.62
N MET A 42 13.84 15.74 -4.89
CA MET A 42 14.49 15.85 -3.58
C MET A 42 15.98 15.57 -3.69
N ASP A 43 16.75 16.00 -2.70
CA ASP A 43 18.18 15.71 -2.63
C ASP A 43 18.42 14.24 -2.30
N ARG A 44 19.08 13.53 -3.23
CA ARG A 44 19.33 12.09 -3.19
C ARG A 44 20.80 11.74 -2.92
N HIS A 45 21.64 12.71 -2.58
CA HIS A 45 23.05 12.45 -2.26
C HIS A 45 23.17 11.76 -0.90
N LEU A 46 23.75 10.56 -0.88
CA LEU A 46 24.15 9.86 0.35
C LEU A 46 25.58 10.25 0.74
N THR A 47 26.42 10.45 -0.26
CA THR A 47 27.76 11.03 -0.12
C THR A 47 27.94 12.09 -1.22
N PRO A 48 28.94 12.98 -1.14
CA PRO A 48 29.18 13.99 -2.17
C PRO A 48 29.38 13.45 -3.58
N ARG A 49 29.64 12.14 -3.74
CA ARG A 49 29.86 11.46 -5.03
C ARG A 49 28.83 10.40 -5.36
N PHE A 50 27.90 10.10 -4.46
CA PHE A 50 26.93 9.01 -4.66
C PHE A 50 25.50 9.49 -4.49
N GLN A 51 24.76 9.42 -5.58
CA GLN A 51 23.34 9.76 -5.65
C GLN A 51 22.51 8.49 -5.78
N ILE A 52 21.55 8.30 -4.87
CA ILE A 52 20.68 7.12 -4.86
C ILE A 52 19.60 7.28 -5.95
N PRO A 53 19.31 6.25 -6.77
CA PRO A 53 18.18 6.30 -7.69
C PRO A 53 16.84 6.41 -6.93
N PRO A 54 15.88 7.22 -7.36
CA PRO A 54 14.62 7.43 -6.63
C PRO A 54 13.81 6.13 -6.47
N ALA A 55 13.89 5.22 -7.45
CA ALA A 55 13.19 3.94 -7.42
C ALA A 55 13.71 2.99 -6.32
N THR A 56 14.98 3.09 -5.91
CA THR A 56 15.54 2.17 -4.90
C THR A 56 15.04 2.48 -3.49
N MET A 57 14.35 3.61 -3.27
CA MET A 57 13.72 3.94 -1.99
C MET A 57 12.66 2.92 -1.56
N ILE A 58 12.11 2.13 -2.49
CA ILE A 58 11.20 1.02 -2.20
C ILE A 58 11.82 -0.04 -1.26
N ILE A 59 13.16 -0.10 -1.18
CA ILE A 59 13.86 -1.02 -0.28
C ILE A 59 13.41 -0.85 1.18
N PHE A 60 13.08 0.38 1.60
CA PHE A 60 12.60 0.64 2.95
C PHE A 60 11.25 -0.02 3.20
N THR A 61 10.33 0.02 2.22
CA THR A 61 9.04 -0.69 2.30
C THR A 61 9.25 -2.20 2.35
N THR A 62 10.11 -2.75 1.49
CA THR A 62 10.38 -4.19 1.49
C THR A 62 10.99 -4.66 2.80
N LEU A 63 11.96 -3.93 3.34
CA LEU A 63 12.59 -4.24 4.63
C LEU A 63 11.59 -4.17 5.77
N THR A 64 10.80 -3.10 5.86
CA THR A 64 9.81 -2.99 6.94
C THR A 64 8.68 -4.00 6.80
N MET A 65 8.28 -4.37 5.59
CA MET A 65 7.32 -5.45 5.34
C MET A 65 7.85 -6.78 5.87
N LEU A 66 9.10 -7.15 5.51
CA LEU A 66 9.73 -8.39 5.97
C LEU A 66 9.89 -8.43 7.50
N VAL A 67 10.35 -7.33 8.09
CA VAL A 67 10.49 -7.21 9.55
C VAL A 67 9.13 -7.29 10.23
N SER A 68 8.10 -6.64 9.68
CA SER A 68 6.74 -6.68 10.22
C SER A 68 6.15 -8.09 10.18
N LEU A 69 6.33 -8.82 9.09
CA LEU A 69 5.92 -10.23 8.97
C LEU A 69 6.65 -11.10 9.99
N ALA A 70 7.98 -10.94 10.11
CA ALA A 70 8.76 -11.68 11.10
C ALA A 70 8.28 -11.41 12.54
N ILE A 71 7.99 -10.14 12.87
CA ILE A 71 7.44 -9.75 14.18
C ILE A 71 6.02 -10.32 14.36
N TYR A 72 5.20 -10.28 13.32
CA TYR A 72 3.84 -10.83 13.34
C TYR A 72 3.87 -12.33 13.68
N ASP A 73 4.64 -13.12 12.94
CA ASP A 73 4.72 -14.57 13.12
C ASP A 73 5.38 -14.98 14.44
N ARG A 74 6.47 -14.31 14.83
CA ARG A 74 7.31 -14.73 15.97
C ARG A 74 6.87 -14.16 17.30
N VAL A 75 6.21 -13.01 17.32
CA VAL A 75 5.84 -12.31 18.55
C VAL A 75 4.34 -12.16 18.64
N PHE A 76 3.71 -11.58 17.62
CA PHE A 76 2.30 -11.23 17.70
C PHE A 76 1.39 -12.47 17.77
N VAL A 77 1.52 -13.41 16.84
CA VAL A 77 0.72 -14.65 16.80
C VAL A 77 0.83 -15.46 18.10
N PRO A 78 2.02 -15.81 18.63
CA PRO A 78 2.10 -16.61 19.85
C PRO A 78 1.59 -15.86 21.08
N VAL A 79 1.80 -14.55 21.17
CA VAL A 79 1.29 -13.72 22.27
C VAL A 79 -0.23 -13.61 22.20
N ALA A 80 -0.77 -13.29 21.03
CA ALA A 80 -2.20 -13.17 20.82
C ALA A 80 -2.92 -14.50 21.07
N ARG A 81 -2.35 -15.64 20.64
CA ARG A 81 -2.85 -16.98 20.97
C ARG A 81 -2.98 -17.22 22.47
N ARG A 82 -2.03 -16.74 23.28
CA ARG A 82 -2.09 -16.88 24.75
C ARG A 82 -3.20 -16.07 25.39
N TYR A 83 -3.50 -14.88 24.86
CA TYR A 83 -4.51 -13.99 25.43
C TYR A 83 -5.93 -14.24 24.90
N THR A 84 -6.08 -14.54 23.62
CA THR A 84 -7.40 -14.65 22.97
C THR A 84 -7.89 -16.09 22.83
N GLY A 85 -7.01 -17.08 23.02
CA GLY A 85 -7.31 -18.50 22.84
C GLY A 85 -7.62 -18.90 21.38
N ARG A 86 -7.51 -17.98 20.42
CA ARG A 86 -7.76 -18.23 18.99
C ARG A 86 -6.48 -18.63 18.27
N GLN A 87 -6.56 -19.55 17.32
CA GLN A 87 -5.41 -20.00 16.53
C GLN A 87 -4.76 -18.88 15.68
N SER A 88 -5.51 -17.86 15.26
CA SER A 88 -4.97 -16.68 14.56
C SER A 88 -4.60 -15.52 15.50
N GLY A 89 -4.94 -15.60 16.80
CA GLY A 89 -4.73 -14.50 17.74
C GLY A 89 -5.75 -13.36 17.60
N ILE A 90 -5.87 -12.74 16.42
CA ILE A 90 -6.86 -11.68 16.10
C ILE A 90 -7.79 -12.09 14.95
N THR A 91 -8.87 -11.33 14.74
CA THR A 91 -9.73 -11.57 13.57
C THR A 91 -9.08 -11.02 12.30
N TYR A 92 -9.34 -11.69 11.17
CA TYR A 92 -8.84 -11.28 9.85
C TYR A 92 -9.25 -9.83 9.50
N PHE A 93 -10.47 -9.42 9.85
CA PHE A 93 -10.93 -8.04 9.67
C PHE A 93 -10.19 -7.02 10.53
N GLN A 94 -9.82 -7.37 11.77
CA GLN A 94 -9.02 -6.49 12.63
C GLN A 94 -7.60 -6.33 12.09
N CYS A 95 -6.98 -7.42 11.64
CA CYS A 95 -5.66 -7.40 11.02
C CYS A 95 -5.65 -6.52 9.77
N MET A 96 -6.63 -6.74 8.88
CA MET A 96 -6.78 -5.96 7.66
C MET A 96 -7.09 -4.48 7.94
N GLY A 97 -8.00 -4.20 8.88
CA GLY A 97 -8.33 -2.84 9.30
C GLY A 97 -7.15 -2.08 9.89
N ALA A 98 -6.34 -2.75 10.73
CA ALA A 98 -5.09 -2.17 11.25
C ALA A 98 -4.10 -1.86 10.11
N GLY A 99 -3.97 -2.75 9.13
CA GLY A 99 -3.15 -2.52 7.94
C GLY A 99 -3.56 -1.26 7.17
N PHE A 100 -4.86 -1.09 6.90
CA PHE A 100 -5.38 0.11 6.24
C PHE A 100 -5.20 1.38 7.07
N ALA A 101 -5.39 1.32 8.40
CA ALA A 101 -5.16 2.45 9.28
C ALA A 101 -3.68 2.90 9.25
N VAL A 102 -2.75 1.95 9.29
CA VAL A 102 -1.31 2.24 9.18
C VAL A 102 -0.95 2.77 7.79
N ALA A 103 -1.55 2.23 6.72
CA ALA A 103 -1.37 2.76 5.38
C ALA A 103 -1.87 4.21 5.24
N ALA A 104 -3.00 4.55 5.88
CA ALA A 104 -3.50 5.93 5.93
C ALA A 104 -2.53 6.87 6.67
N LEU A 105 -1.93 6.42 7.77
CA LEU A 105 -0.85 7.16 8.45
C LEU A 105 0.37 7.35 7.53
N GLY A 106 0.68 6.36 6.69
CA GLY A 106 1.72 6.47 5.66
C GLY A 106 1.45 7.58 4.64
N VAL A 107 0.20 7.67 4.16
CA VAL A 107 -0.24 8.75 3.27
C VAL A 107 -0.14 10.12 3.97
N LEU A 108 -0.58 10.21 5.23
CA LEU A 108 -0.45 11.43 6.03
C LEU A 108 1.00 11.87 6.22
N ALA A 109 1.91 10.93 6.55
CA ALA A 109 3.33 11.21 6.63
C ALA A 109 3.87 11.73 5.29
N GLY A 110 3.45 11.12 4.17
CA GLY A 110 3.81 11.57 2.83
C GLY A 110 3.30 12.96 2.48
N ALA A 111 2.12 13.34 2.97
CA ALA A 111 1.53 14.67 2.79
C ALA A 111 2.30 15.73 3.61
N LEU A 112 2.70 15.41 4.84
CA LEU A 112 3.52 16.31 5.67
C LEU A 112 4.90 16.57 5.04
N VAL A 113 5.52 15.52 4.47
CA VAL A 113 6.79 15.67 3.76
C VAL A 113 6.64 16.53 2.51
N GLU A 114 5.54 16.37 1.78
CA GLU A 114 5.25 17.22 0.61
C GLU A 114 4.99 18.67 1.01
N ALA A 115 4.27 18.92 2.10
CA ALA A 115 4.07 20.27 2.64
C ALA A 115 5.42 20.94 2.98
N LYS A 116 6.32 20.20 3.64
CA LYS A 116 7.69 20.67 3.93
C LYS A 116 8.50 20.94 2.65
N ARG A 117 8.43 20.03 1.66
CA ARG A 117 9.13 20.19 0.38
C ARG A 117 8.63 21.43 -0.37
N ARG A 118 7.31 21.66 -0.39
CA ARG A 118 6.70 22.84 -1.03
C ARG A 118 7.11 24.14 -0.33
N ALA A 119 7.11 24.17 1.00
CA ALA A 119 7.59 25.35 1.75
C ALA A 119 9.05 25.66 1.42
N ALA A 120 9.93 24.65 1.44
CA ALA A 120 11.34 24.84 1.08
C ALA A 120 11.52 25.30 -0.38
N ALA A 121 10.69 24.81 -1.31
CA ALA A 121 10.69 25.27 -2.69
C ALA A 121 10.27 26.74 -2.81
N ALA A 122 9.28 27.19 -2.02
CA ALA A 122 8.86 28.60 -1.95
C ALA A 122 9.99 29.50 -1.45
N ASP A 123 10.65 29.11 -0.36
CA ASP A 123 11.74 29.87 0.25
C ASP A 123 12.93 30.05 -0.69
N HIS A 124 13.15 29.10 -1.60
CA HIS A 124 14.25 29.11 -2.57
C HIS A 124 13.83 29.63 -3.96
N GLY A 125 12.59 30.09 -4.13
CA GLY A 125 12.07 30.57 -5.42
C GLY A 125 11.99 29.49 -6.50
N LEU A 126 11.89 28.22 -6.12
CA LEU A 126 11.91 27.05 -7.02
C LEU A 126 10.49 26.54 -7.38
N LEU A 127 9.43 27.27 -7.02
CA LEU A 127 8.05 26.85 -7.25
C LEU A 127 7.72 26.67 -8.74
N ASP A 128 8.22 27.58 -9.59
CA ASP A 128 7.94 27.60 -11.03
C ASP A 128 8.98 26.85 -11.87
N SER A 129 9.87 26.08 -11.23
CA SER A 129 10.94 25.32 -11.89
C SER A 129 10.65 23.82 -11.92
N PRO A 130 9.89 23.32 -12.91
CA PRO A 130 9.56 21.90 -13.04
C PRO A 130 10.85 21.08 -13.26
N GLY A 131 11.29 20.37 -12.22
CA GLY A 131 12.51 19.54 -12.24
C GLY A 131 13.66 20.07 -11.38
N ALA A 132 13.53 21.24 -10.74
CA ALA A 132 14.51 21.71 -9.78
C ALA A 132 14.57 20.76 -8.56
N VAL A 133 15.79 20.49 -8.10
CA VAL A 133 16.03 19.71 -6.89
C VAL A 133 15.86 20.65 -5.69
N VAL A 134 14.83 20.40 -4.90
CA VAL A 134 14.61 21.11 -3.64
C VAL A 134 15.62 20.60 -2.62
N PRO A 135 16.26 21.45 -1.80
CA PRO A 135 17.26 21.06 -0.81
C PRO A 135 16.63 20.38 0.43
N VAL A 136 15.78 19.37 0.19
CA VAL A 136 15.19 18.49 1.20
C VAL A 136 15.67 17.08 0.91
N SER A 137 16.29 16.47 1.90
CA SER A 137 16.81 15.10 1.78
C SER A 137 15.69 14.09 1.50
N VAL A 138 15.93 13.17 0.57
CA VAL A 138 15.04 12.06 0.21
C VAL A 138 14.72 11.15 1.40
N PHE A 139 15.56 11.12 2.44
CA PHE A 139 15.33 10.32 3.65
C PHE A 139 14.10 10.75 4.45
N TRP A 140 13.58 11.97 4.23
CA TRP A 140 12.27 12.36 4.77
C TRP A 140 11.12 11.50 4.26
N LEU A 141 11.30 10.77 3.16
CA LEU A 141 10.32 9.81 2.66
C LEU A 141 10.39 8.45 3.39
N VAL A 142 11.43 8.16 4.19
CA VAL A 142 11.55 6.86 4.87
C VAL A 142 10.34 6.53 5.77
N PRO A 143 9.79 7.46 6.58
CA PRO A 143 8.62 7.19 7.40
C PRO A 143 7.38 6.75 6.60
N GLN A 144 7.08 7.40 5.47
CA GLN A 144 5.94 6.98 4.62
C GLN A 144 6.17 5.58 4.02
N TYR A 145 7.39 5.26 3.58
CA TYR A 145 7.72 3.95 3.02
C TYR A 145 7.67 2.85 4.11
N ALA A 146 8.15 3.16 5.31
CA ALA A 146 8.12 2.27 6.45
C ALA A 146 6.69 1.92 6.86
N LEU A 147 5.84 2.94 7.02
CA LEU A 147 4.42 2.78 7.36
C LEU A 147 3.67 2.00 6.28
N HIS A 148 3.91 2.26 4.99
CA HIS A 148 3.33 1.43 3.94
C HIS A 148 3.77 -0.03 4.02
N GLY A 149 5.05 -0.32 4.28
CA GLY A 149 5.49 -1.71 4.42
C GLY A 149 4.84 -2.46 5.59
N VAL A 150 4.64 -1.77 6.73
CA VAL A 150 3.90 -2.32 7.88
C VAL A 150 2.43 -2.53 7.54
N GLY A 151 1.79 -1.52 6.93
CA GLY A 151 0.38 -1.56 6.55
C GLY A 151 0.08 -2.67 5.54
N ASP A 152 0.91 -2.80 4.51
CA ASP A 152 0.78 -3.81 3.44
C ASP A 152 0.96 -5.23 3.99
N ALA A 153 1.88 -5.42 4.95
CA ALA A 153 2.06 -6.71 5.62
C ALA A 153 0.77 -7.14 6.34
N LEU A 154 0.22 -6.27 7.19
CA LEU A 154 -0.99 -6.58 7.97
C LEU A 154 -2.23 -6.75 7.08
N ALA A 155 -2.39 -5.87 6.09
CA ALA A 155 -3.51 -5.94 5.15
C ALA A 155 -3.48 -7.23 4.31
N THR A 156 -2.28 -7.61 3.83
CA THR A 156 -2.10 -8.81 3.00
C THR A 156 -2.32 -10.08 3.81
N VAL A 157 -1.78 -10.15 5.05
CA VAL A 157 -2.02 -11.29 5.95
C VAL A 157 -3.50 -11.45 6.23
N GLY A 158 -4.19 -10.39 6.65
CA GLY A 158 -5.62 -10.46 6.94
C GLY A 158 -6.48 -10.86 5.73
N HIS A 159 -6.14 -10.36 4.54
CA HIS A 159 -6.86 -10.70 3.30
C HIS A 159 -6.61 -12.16 2.89
N MET A 160 -5.36 -12.63 2.97
CA MET A 160 -5.02 -14.03 2.71
C MET A 160 -5.72 -14.99 3.69
N GLU A 161 -5.62 -14.73 5.00
CA GLU A 161 -6.26 -15.56 6.01
C GLU A 161 -7.78 -15.66 5.78
N PHE A 162 -8.45 -14.54 5.47
CA PHE A 162 -9.88 -14.54 5.14
C PHE A 162 -10.19 -15.45 3.94
N LEU A 163 -9.46 -15.28 2.82
CA LEU A 163 -9.71 -16.04 1.60
C LEU A 163 -9.47 -17.54 1.80
N TYR A 164 -8.44 -17.92 2.56
CA TYR A 164 -8.13 -19.31 2.83
C TYR A 164 -9.10 -19.97 3.81
N ASP A 165 -9.55 -19.25 4.83
CA ASP A 165 -10.47 -19.75 5.86
C ASP A 165 -11.90 -19.93 5.34
N GLN A 166 -12.37 -18.98 4.52
CA GLN A 166 -13.72 -19.01 3.95
C GLN A 166 -13.85 -19.86 2.68
N SER A 167 -12.73 -20.36 2.16
CA SER A 167 -12.70 -21.24 0.99
C SER A 167 -12.70 -22.72 1.37
N PRO A 168 -13.49 -23.56 0.69
CA PRO A 168 -13.32 -25.01 0.75
C PRO A 168 -11.88 -25.40 0.40
N GLU A 169 -11.39 -26.47 1.01
CA GLU A 169 -10.01 -26.94 0.81
C GLU A 169 -9.67 -27.16 -0.67
N SER A 170 -10.62 -27.72 -1.42
CA SER A 170 -10.54 -27.97 -2.87
C SER A 170 -10.46 -26.70 -3.73
N MET A 171 -10.84 -25.53 -3.19
CA MET A 171 -10.94 -24.26 -3.91
C MET A 171 -9.94 -23.19 -3.43
N ARG A 172 -9.03 -23.53 -2.51
CA ARG A 172 -8.03 -22.58 -1.99
C ARG A 172 -7.13 -21.98 -3.07
N SER A 173 -6.79 -22.75 -4.11
CA SER A 173 -6.04 -22.25 -5.27
C SER A 173 -6.83 -21.18 -6.04
N SER A 174 -8.13 -21.39 -6.23
CA SER A 174 -9.03 -20.41 -6.84
C SER A 174 -9.17 -19.14 -5.99
N ALA A 175 -9.19 -19.27 -4.67
CA ALA A 175 -9.22 -18.14 -3.74
C ALA A 175 -7.93 -17.31 -3.81
N ALA A 176 -6.77 -17.97 -3.87
CA ALA A 176 -5.50 -17.30 -4.10
C ALA A 176 -5.45 -16.61 -5.48
N ALA A 177 -6.01 -17.22 -6.52
CA ALA A 177 -6.13 -16.58 -7.83
C ALA A 177 -7.02 -15.33 -7.77
N LEU A 178 -8.16 -15.38 -7.06
CA LEU A 178 -9.03 -14.22 -6.85
C LEU A 178 -8.27 -13.07 -6.19
N PHE A 179 -7.41 -13.31 -5.20
CA PHE A 179 -6.58 -12.27 -4.61
C PHE A 179 -5.73 -11.51 -5.65
N TRP A 180 -5.01 -12.25 -6.50
CA TRP A 180 -4.18 -11.63 -7.55
C TRP A 180 -5.02 -10.88 -8.59
N VAL A 181 -6.19 -11.42 -8.93
CA VAL A 181 -7.15 -10.74 -9.81
C VAL A 181 -7.63 -9.43 -9.19
N ALA A 182 -7.97 -9.40 -7.89
CA ALA A 182 -8.32 -8.15 -7.21
C ALA A 182 -7.16 -7.13 -7.26
N GLY A 183 -5.92 -7.60 -7.06
CA GLY A 183 -4.71 -6.79 -7.23
C GLY A 183 -4.61 -6.16 -8.62
N ALA A 184 -4.80 -6.97 -9.66
CA ALA A 184 -4.75 -6.49 -11.05
C ALA A 184 -5.87 -5.48 -11.35
N LEU A 185 -7.12 -5.81 -11.02
CA LEU A 185 -8.26 -4.93 -11.25
C LEU A 185 -8.11 -3.61 -10.47
N GLY A 186 -7.62 -3.65 -9.23
CA GLY A 186 -7.39 -2.47 -8.42
C GLY A 186 -6.34 -1.54 -9.04
N ASN A 187 -5.23 -2.10 -9.55
CA ASN A 187 -4.21 -1.32 -10.25
C ASN A 187 -4.74 -0.68 -11.54
N TYR A 188 -5.50 -1.41 -12.35
CA TYR A 188 -6.13 -0.85 -13.55
C TYR A 188 -7.12 0.25 -13.21
N LEU A 189 -7.98 0.03 -12.20
CA LEU A 189 -8.94 1.03 -11.76
C LEU A 189 -8.23 2.30 -11.25
N GLY A 190 -7.17 2.16 -10.46
CA GLY A 190 -6.38 3.30 -10.01
C GLY A 190 -5.71 4.06 -11.16
N THR A 191 -5.28 3.36 -12.21
CA THR A 191 -4.76 4.00 -13.43
C THR A 191 -5.82 4.84 -14.13
N VAL A 192 -7.04 4.30 -14.26
CA VAL A 192 -8.20 5.02 -14.81
C VAL A 192 -8.53 6.26 -13.98
N LEU A 193 -8.52 6.13 -12.64
CA LEU A 193 -8.78 7.26 -11.75
C LEU A 193 -7.76 8.40 -11.96
N VAL A 194 -6.47 8.10 -12.00
CA VAL A 194 -5.43 9.10 -12.26
C VAL A 194 -5.59 9.72 -13.65
N LEU A 195 -5.90 8.93 -14.67
CA LEU A 195 -6.12 9.42 -16.03
C LEU A 195 -7.29 10.42 -16.08
N VAL A 196 -8.42 10.08 -15.46
CA VAL A 196 -9.59 10.96 -15.39
C VAL A 196 -9.23 12.27 -14.69
N THR A 197 -8.51 12.21 -13.56
CA THR A 197 -8.07 13.42 -12.85
C THR A 197 -7.18 14.29 -13.73
N VAL A 198 -6.20 13.71 -14.42
CA VAL A 198 -5.29 14.46 -15.31
C VAL A 198 -6.05 15.11 -16.47
N VAL A 199 -6.96 14.38 -17.11
CA VAL A 199 -7.78 14.91 -18.22
C VAL A 199 -8.69 16.05 -17.73
N GLN A 200 -9.28 15.91 -16.55
CA GLN A 200 -10.11 16.96 -15.95
C GLN A 200 -9.29 18.21 -15.62
N SER A 201 -8.12 18.06 -15.00
CA SER A 201 -7.21 19.18 -14.72
C SER A 201 -6.78 19.89 -16.01
N ALA A 202 -6.41 19.13 -17.04
CA ALA A 202 -6.05 19.65 -18.36
C ALA A 202 -7.20 20.45 -19.00
N SER A 203 -8.44 19.94 -18.92
CA SER A 203 -9.62 20.62 -19.47
C SER A 203 -9.98 21.92 -18.75
N ARG A 204 -9.54 22.07 -17.50
CA ARG A 204 -9.74 23.27 -16.67
C ARG A 204 -8.61 24.29 -16.79
N GLY A 205 -7.55 23.98 -17.54
CA GLY A 205 -6.36 24.83 -17.64
C GLY A 205 -5.52 24.87 -16.35
N GLU A 206 -5.85 24.05 -15.36
CA GLU A 206 -5.12 23.92 -14.10
C GLU A 206 -4.01 22.88 -14.29
N TRP A 207 -2.95 23.27 -14.99
CA TRP A 207 -1.69 22.55 -14.92
C TRP A 207 -0.92 23.05 -13.69
N LEU A 208 -0.66 22.14 -12.74
CA LEU A 208 0.41 22.34 -11.75
C LEU A 208 1.77 22.29 -12.45
#